data_AF-A0A9L0T0V4-F1
#
_entry.id   AF-A0A9L0T0V4-F1
#
_cell.length_a   1.000
_cell.length_b   1.000
_cell.length_c   1.000
_cell.angle_alpha   90.00
_cell.angle_beta   90.00
_cell.angle_gamma   90.00
#
_symmetry.space_group_name_H-M   'P 1'
#
loop_
_entity.id
_entity.type
_entity.pdbx_description
1 polymer ?
#
loop_
_entity_poly.entity_id
_entity_poly.type
_entity_poly.pdbx_seq_one_letter_code
_entity_poly.pdbx_strand_id
1 'polypeptide(L)'
;MFPNSFCEANITVIPKPSKDNAKKENYRPISLMNTDAKVLNKILATPVQQYIKRIIRHDQVGFVPGTQGWFNILKSINVICYINKMRNKNHMIISVDTENAFDKIQHLFIIKTLNKMSIEGKYLNIIKAIYDKPTANIILNSETLKAIPLRIDTRQGCPLSLLLFSIVLEVWTRAVRQEKEIKRIQIRKEEVKISLFADDLILYIENPRESIKKLRNNQQLQQSFRVQNKLTKISCISVH
;
A
#
# COMPACT_ATOMS: atom_id res chain seq x y z
N MET A 1 21.10 -19.83 -8.52
CA MET A 1 21.39 -18.84 -7.46
C MET A 1 21.48 -17.48 -8.13
N PHE A 2 20.80 -16.45 -7.64
CA PHE A 2 20.93 -15.10 -8.21
C PHE A 2 22.22 -14.45 -7.69
N PRO A 3 22.84 -13.53 -8.45
CA PRO A 3 23.94 -12.72 -7.95
C PRO A 3 23.52 -11.92 -6.72
N ASN A 4 24.41 -11.75 -5.73
CA ASN A 4 24.12 -10.97 -4.52
C ASN A 4 23.70 -9.53 -4.83
N SER A 5 24.19 -8.97 -5.93
CA SER A 5 23.82 -7.64 -6.44
C SER A 5 22.32 -7.46 -6.72
N PHE A 6 21.55 -8.55 -6.86
CA PHE A 6 20.09 -8.50 -7.00
C PHE A 6 19.39 -8.16 -5.68
N CYS A 7 20.04 -8.45 -4.55
CA CYS A 7 19.55 -8.14 -3.22
C CYS A 7 20.05 -6.79 -2.68
N GLU A 8 20.98 -6.16 -3.40
CA GLU A 8 21.60 -4.90 -3.02
C GLU A 8 20.87 -3.67 -3.62
N ALA A 9 20.98 -2.55 -2.94
CA ALA A 9 20.60 -1.22 -3.44
C ALA A 9 21.61 -0.18 -3.00
N ASN A 10 21.90 0.80 -3.84
CA ASN A 10 22.79 1.91 -3.51
C ASN A 10 21.96 3.15 -3.17
N ILE A 11 22.04 3.62 -1.93
CA ILE A 11 21.36 4.83 -1.47
C ILE A 11 22.26 6.03 -1.75
N THR A 12 21.78 6.97 -2.56
CA THR A 12 22.37 8.29 -2.74
C THR A 12 21.46 9.35 -2.12
N VAL A 13 22.01 10.47 -1.67
CA VAL A 13 21.23 11.57 -1.06
C VAL A 13 21.24 12.79 -1.97
N ILE A 14 20.04 13.28 -2.31
CA ILE A 14 19.87 14.48 -3.14
C ILE A 14 19.37 15.63 -2.27
N PRO A 15 20.02 16.81 -2.27
CA PRO A 15 19.53 17.98 -1.54
C PRO A 15 18.21 18.49 -2.15
N LYS A 16 17.27 18.90 -1.28
CA LYS A 16 16.03 19.58 -1.71
C LYS A 16 16.40 20.97 -2.22
N PRO A 17 15.90 21.40 -3.39
CA PRO A 17 16.19 22.72 -3.93
C PRO A 17 15.74 23.81 -2.95
N SER A 18 16.53 24.89 -2.88
CA SER A 18 16.25 26.09 -2.07
C SER A 18 16.12 25.83 -0.57
N LYS A 19 16.74 24.77 -0.05
CA LYS A 19 16.80 24.48 1.38
C LYS A 19 18.25 24.43 1.88
N ASP A 20 18.41 24.68 3.17
CA ASP A 20 19.70 24.66 3.85
C ASP A 20 20.32 23.23 3.85
N ASN A 21 21.50 23.10 3.24
CA ASN A 21 22.23 21.84 3.12
C ASN A 21 22.85 21.39 4.45
N ALA A 22 22.88 22.21 5.49
CA ALA A 22 23.35 21.79 6.81
C ALA A 22 22.37 20.86 7.54
N LYS A 23 21.09 20.83 7.14
CA LYS A 23 20.04 20.04 7.80
C LYS A 23 19.78 18.73 7.08
N LYS A 24 19.95 17.58 7.78
CA LYS A 24 19.70 16.23 7.25
C LYS A 24 18.30 16.04 6.63
N GLU A 25 17.30 16.69 7.20
CA GLU A 25 15.89 16.65 6.78
C GLU A 25 15.64 17.35 5.42
N ASN A 26 16.62 18.12 4.95
CA ASN A 26 16.60 18.75 3.64
C ASN A 26 17.16 17.84 2.54
N TYR A 27 17.57 16.62 2.84
CA TYR A 27 17.95 15.63 1.84
C TYR A 27 16.81 14.67 1.51
N ARG A 28 16.84 14.11 0.30
CA ARG A 28 15.99 13.02 -0.17
C ARG A 28 16.89 11.82 -0.47
N PRO A 29 16.79 10.72 0.30
CA PRO A 29 17.47 9.48 -0.07
C PRO A 29 16.80 8.88 -1.31
N ILE A 30 17.60 8.36 -2.23
CA ILE A 30 17.16 7.63 -3.42
C ILE A 30 17.88 6.29 -3.45
N SER A 31 17.09 5.21 -3.46
CA SER A 31 17.59 3.83 -3.55
C SER A 31 17.73 3.40 -5.02
N LEU A 32 18.96 3.16 -5.46
CA LEU A 32 19.30 2.71 -6.80
C LEU A 32 19.49 1.19 -6.82
N MET A 33 18.55 0.48 -7.45
CA MET A 33 18.68 -0.96 -7.70
C MET A 33 19.51 -1.25 -8.94
N ASN A 34 20.19 -2.42 -8.92
CA ASN A 34 20.81 -3.03 -10.08
C ASN A 34 19.82 -3.14 -11.27
N THR A 35 20.29 -2.84 -12.48
CA THR A 35 19.47 -2.80 -13.70
C THR A 35 18.92 -4.18 -14.06
N ASP A 36 19.71 -5.24 -13.96
CA ASP A 36 19.28 -6.61 -14.25
C ASP A 36 18.19 -7.06 -13.27
N ALA A 37 18.32 -6.66 -11.99
CA ALA A 37 17.29 -6.88 -10.99
C ALA A 37 16.00 -6.13 -11.33
N LYS A 38 16.07 -4.90 -11.88
CA LYS A 38 14.88 -4.17 -12.36
C LYS A 38 14.23 -4.88 -13.55
N VAL A 39 15.02 -5.39 -14.49
CA VAL A 39 14.51 -6.17 -15.63
C VAL A 39 13.81 -7.44 -15.14
N LEU A 40 14.45 -8.19 -14.24
CA LEU A 40 13.83 -9.38 -13.64
C LEU A 40 12.53 -9.03 -12.91
N ASN A 41 12.53 -7.99 -12.07
CA ASN A 41 11.32 -7.53 -11.38
C ASN A 41 10.21 -7.13 -12.36
N LYS A 42 10.54 -6.53 -13.50
CA LYS A 42 9.57 -6.19 -14.54
C LYS A 42 8.99 -7.43 -15.22
N ILE A 43 9.82 -8.44 -15.50
CA ILE A 43 9.37 -9.73 -16.05
C ILE A 43 8.41 -10.42 -15.06
N LEU A 44 8.78 -10.44 -13.77
CA LEU A 44 7.94 -11.03 -12.72
C LEU A 44 6.64 -10.24 -12.53
N ALA A 45 6.66 -8.92 -12.65
CA ALA A 45 5.48 -8.06 -12.47
C ALA A 45 4.36 -8.36 -13.48
N THR A 46 4.68 -8.73 -14.71
CA THR A 46 3.69 -8.91 -15.78
C THR A 46 2.63 -10.00 -15.45
N PRO A 47 3.00 -11.23 -15.06
CA PRO A 47 2.05 -12.23 -14.58
C PRO A 47 1.23 -11.77 -13.35
N VAL A 48 1.87 -11.14 -12.36
CA VAL A 48 1.15 -10.62 -11.17
C VAL A 48 0.09 -9.62 -11.58
N GLN A 49 0.41 -8.73 -12.51
CA GLN A 49 -0.51 -7.71 -12.99
C GLN A 49 -1.75 -8.33 -13.65
N GLN A 50 -1.58 -9.40 -14.43
CA GLN A 50 -2.72 -10.13 -15.01
C GLN A 50 -3.58 -10.79 -13.95
N TYR A 51 -2.96 -11.34 -12.90
CA TYR A 51 -3.68 -11.93 -11.78
C TYR A 51 -4.42 -10.87 -10.96
N ILE A 52 -3.77 -9.75 -10.65
CA ILE A 52 -4.34 -8.56 -9.99
C ILE A 52 -5.62 -8.09 -10.68
N LYS A 53 -5.62 -8.00 -12.01
CA LYS A 53 -6.81 -7.60 -12.79
C LYS A 53 -8.03 -8.49 -12.55
N ARG A 54 -7.83 -9.76 -12.18
CA ARG A 54 -8.92 -10.72 -11.91
C ARG A 54 -9.44 -10.66 -10.48
N ILE A 55 -8.58 -10.30 -9.52
CA ILE A 55 -8.90 -10.37 -8.08
C ILE A 55 -9.29 -9.02 -7.49
N ILE A 56 -8.75 -7.91 -8.02
CA ILE A 56 -8.94 -6.57 -7.47
C ILE A 56 -10.29 -6.05 -7.96
N ARG A 57 -11.13 -5.63 -7.03
CA ARG A 57 -12.45 -5.06 -7.33
C ARG A 57 -12.33 -3.64 -7.88
N HIS A 58 -13.36 -3.19 -8.58
CA HIS A 58 -13.42 -1.88 -9.24
C HIS A 58 -13.33 -0.66 -8.29
N ASP A 59 -13.39 -0.87 -6.98
CA ASP A 59 -13.19 0.18 -5.97
C ASP A 59 -11.70 0.49 -5.69
N GLN A 60 -10.77 -0.26 -6.29
CA GLN A 60 -9.33 0.03 -6.28
C GLN A 60 -8.86 0.46 -7.67
N VAL A 61 -8.49 1.72 -7.80
CA VAL A 61 -8.14 2.36 -9.08
C VAL A 61 -6.65 2.71 -9.21
N GLY A 62 -5.85 2.46 -8.17
CA GLY A 62 -4.39 2.63 -8.21
C GLY A 62 -3.68 1.42 -8.79
N PHE A 63 -2.69 1.66 -9.66
CA PHE A 63 -1.83 0.62 -10.28
C PHE A 63 -2.57 -0.44 -11.11
N VAL A 64 -3.87 -0.27 -11.34
CA VAL A 64 -4.69 -1.10 -12.22
C VAL A 64 -4.76 -0.45 -13.60
N PRO A 65 -4.42 -1.15 -14.69
CA PRO A 65 -4.54 -0.58 -16.04
C PRO A 65 -6.00 -0.25 -16.40
N GLY A 66 -6.22 0.95 -16.93
CA GLY A 66 -7.54 1.40 -17.41
C GLY A 66 -8.39 2.15 -16.39
N THR A 67 -7.91 2.34 -15.15
CA THR A 67 -8.59 3.14 -14.13
C THR A 67 -7.97 4.53 -13.99
N GLN A 68 -8.81 5.55 -13.83
CA GLN A 68 -8.37 6.95 -13.64
C GLN A 68 -8.67 7.42 -12.22
N GLY A 69 -7.76 8.20 -11.62
CA GLY A 69 -7.93 8.70 -10.24
C GLY A 69 -9.17 9.57 -10.04
N TRP A 70 -9.63 10.25 -11.10
CA TRP A 70 -10.82 11.10 -11.06
C TRP A 70 -12.10 10.35 -10.65
N PHE A 71 -12.19 9.04 -10.92
CA PHE A 71 -13.34 8.23 -10.49
C PHE A 71 -13.53 8.23 -8.97
N ASN A 72 -12.44 8.14 -8.19
CA ASN A 72 -12.53 8.16 -6.73
C ASN A 72 -12.92 9.54 -6.19
N ILE A 73 -12.49 10.61 -6.86
CA ILE A 73 -12.85 11.98 -6.51
C ILE A 73 -14.35 12.18 -6.71
N LEU A 74 -14.87 11.87 -7.91
CA LEU A 74 -16.31 11.97 -8.21
C LEU A 74 -17.16 11.10 -7.28
N LYS A 75 -16.71 9.87 -7.02
CA LYS A 75 -17.38 8.96 -6.08
C LYS A 75 -17.45 9.56 -4.67
N SER A 76 -16.36 10.16 -4.19
CA SER A 76 -16.32 10.83 -2.88
C SER A 76 -17.26 12.03 -2.82
N ILE A 77 -17.27 12.88 -3.86
CA ILE A 77 -18.19 14.03 -3.96
C ILE A 77 -19.63 13.55 -3.91
N ASN A 78 -19.99 12.53 -4.69
CA ASN A 78 -21.33 11.96 -4.70
C ASN A 78 -21.75 11.44 -3.32
N VAL A 79 -20.85 10.77 -2.59
CA VAL A 79 -21.12 10.31 -1.23
C VAL A 79 -21.35 11.48 -0.28
N ILE A 80 -20.50 12.51 -0.32
CA ILE A 80 -20.65 13.72 0.52
C ILE A 80 -22.00 14.40 0.24
N CYS A 81 -22.34 14.62 -1.04
CA CYS A 81 -23.61 15.22 -1.43
C CYS A 81 -24.81 14.39 -0.97
N TYR A 82 -24.68 13.06 -0.95
CA TYR A 82 -25.73 12.17 -0.45
C TYR A 82 -25.87 12.25 1.07
N ILE A 83 -24.76 12.22 1.81
CA ILE A 83 -24.74 12.37 3.27
C ILE A 83 -25.40 13.68 3.68
N ASN A 84 -25.04 14.81 3.05
CA ASN A 84 -25.62 16.12 3.33
C ASN A 84 -27.13 16.19 3.12
N LYS A 85 -27.69 15.34 2.25
CA LYS A 85 -29.16 15.24 2.04
C LYS A 85 -29.83 14.37 3.10
N MET A 86 -29.10 13.46 3.73
CA MET A 86 -29.61 12.49 4.70
C MET A 86 -29.40 12.99 6.13
N ARG A 87 -30.36 13.76 6.66
CA ARG A 87 -30.27 14.36 8.01
C ARG A 87 -30.39 13.38 9.20
N ASN A 88 -30.83 12.14 8.96
CA ASN A 88 -31.24 11.23 10.03
C ASN A 88 -30.23 10.09 10.32
N LYS A 89 -29.02 10.15 9.78
CA LYS A 89 -28.02 9.10 9.95
C LYS A 89 -26.64 9.67 10.18
N ASN A 90 -25.91 9.06 11.10
CA ASN A 90 -24.52 9.41 11.37
C ASN A 90 -23.63 8.73 10.34
N HIS A 91 -22.98 9.54 9.50
CA HIS A 91 -22.02 9.08 8.51
C HIS A 91 -20.64 9.65 8.81
N MET A 92 -19.60 8.93 8.36
CA MET A 92 -18.22 9.36 8.55
C MET A 92 -17.37 8.91 7.36
N ILE A 93 -16.52 9.82 6.89
CA ILE A 93 -15.53 9.52 5.86
C ILE A 93 -14.16 9.55 6.51
N ILE A 94 -13.44 8.44 6.43
CA ILE A 94 -12.08 8.29 6.96
C ILE A 94 -11.13 8.23 5.79
N SER A 95 -10.17 9.16 5.73
CA SER A 95 -8.99 8.98 4.90
C SER A 95 -7.87 8.34 5.72
N VAL A 96 -7.26 7.31 5.16
CA VAL A 96 -6.17 6.55 5.74
C VAL A 96 -4.98 6.63 4.79
N ASP A 97 -3.95 7.32 5.23
CA ASP A 97 -2.65 7.36 4.56
C ASP A 97 -1.93 6.01 4.79
N THR A 98 -1.73 5.26 3.69
CA THR A 98 -1.01 3.97 3.71
C THR A 98 0.41 4.05 3.14
N GLU A 99 0.89 5.24 2.76
CA GLU A 99 2.21 5.45 2.14
C GLU A 99 3.32 4.88 3.04
N ASN A 100 3.27 5.22 4.34
CA ASN A 100 4.22 4.73 5.34
C ASN A 100 3.94 3.29 5.83
N ALA A 101 2.90 2.65 5.31
CA ALA A 101 2.46 1.35 5.76
C ALA A 101 3.12 0.23 4.95
N PHE A 102 3.51 0.50 3.69
CA PHE A 102 4.19 -0.49 2.86
C PHE A 102 5.59 -0.83 3.37
N ASP A 103 6.38 0.18 3.76
CA ASP A 103 7.71 0.01 4.36
C ASP A 103 7.68 -0.62 5.76
N LYS A 104 6.49 -0.98 6.25
CA LYS A 104 6.29 -1.66 7.55
C LYS A 104 5.78 -3.10 7.37
N ILE A 105 5.44 -3.51 6.16
CA ILE A 105 4.96 -4.87 5.90
C ILE A 105 6.15 -5.83 5.93
N GLN A 106 6.03 -6.88 6.74
CA GLN A 106 7.02 -7.94 6.79
C GLN A 106 7.01 -8.74 5.47
N HIS A 107 8.17 -8.97 4.86
CA HIS A 107 8.28 -9.77 3.64
C HIS A 107 7.68 -11.17 3.80
N LEU A 108 7.81 -11.80 4.98
CA LEU A 108 7.16 -13.08 5.27
C LEU A 108 5.62 -13.02 5.12
N PHE A 109 4.99 -11.89 5.45
CA PHE A 109 3.55 -11.71 5.28
C PHE A 109 3.16 -11.66 3.79
N ILE A 110 3.95 -10.98 2.96
CA ILE A 110 3.76 -10.95 1.50
C ILE A 110 3.84 -12.37 0.94
N ILE A 111 4.89 -13.12 1.29
CA ILE A 111 5.08 -14.51 0.83
C ILE A 111 3.94 -15.43 1.30
N LYS A 112 3.49 -15.30 2.56
CA LYS A 112 2.33 -16.07 3.07
C LYS A 112 1.04 -15.71 2.32
N THR A 113 0.85 -14.45 1.96
CA THR A 113 -0.30 -13.98 1.20
C THR A 113 -0.30 -14.57 -0.21
N LEU A 114 0.84 -14.52 -0.91
CA LEU A 114 0.97 -15.11 -2.24
C LEU A 114 0.69 -16.63 -2.23
N ASN A 115 1.22 -17.37 -1.25
CA ASN A 115 0.90 -18.79 -1.07
C ASN A 115 -0.61 -19.04 -0.91
N LYS A 116 -1.29 -18.26 -0.05
CA LYS A 116 -2.76 -18.38 0.14
C LYS A 116 -3.57 -18.09 -1.11
N MET A 117 -2.97 -17.40 -2.08
CA MET A 117 -3.56 -17.08 -3.38
C MET A 117 -3.19 -18.10 -4.46
N SER A 118 -2.62 -19.24 -4.06
CA SER A 118 -2.17 -20.32 -4.96
C SER A 118 -1.05 -19.90 -5.92
N ILE A 119 -0.27 -18.87 -5.54
CA ILE A 119 0.96 -18.49 -6.23
C ILE A 119 2.10 -19.27 -5.57
N GLU A 120 2.53 -20.35 -6.23
CA GLU A 120 3.48 -21.33 -5.66
C GLU A 120 4.62 -21.67 -6.64
N GLY A 121 5.45 -22.65 -6.24
CA GLY A 121 6.49 -23.22 -7.08
C GLY A 121 7.67 -22.28 -7.37
N LYS A 122 8.26 -22.43 -8.56
CA LYS A 122 9.47 -21.68 -8.97
C LYS A 122 9.27 -20.18 -8.91
N TYR A 123 8.08 -19.70 -9.29
CA TYR A 123 7.76 -18.28 -9.32
C TYR A 123 7.82 -17.65 -7.91
N LEU A 124 7.13 -18.27 -6.94
CA LEU A 124 7.19 -17.81 -5.56
C LEU A 124 8.61 -17.89 -4.99
N ASN A 125 9.37 -18.93 -5.33
CA ASN A 125 10.75 -19.09 -4.86
C ASN A 125 11.67 -17.99 -5.39
N ILE A 126 11.46 -17.49 -6.61
CA ILE A 126 12.18 -16.33 -7.15
C ILE A 126 11.84 -15.07 -6.36
N ILE A 127 10.55 -14.83 -6.07
CA ILE A 127 10.14 -13.68 -5.24
C ILE A 127 10.77 -13.79 -3.85
N LYS A 128 10.71 -14.96 -3.21
CA LYS A 128 11.38 -15.19 -1.91
C LYS A 128 12.85 -14.82 -1.98
N ALA A 129 13.58 -15.25 -3.01
CA ALA A 129 15.00 -14.97 -3.16
C ALA A 129 15.31 -13.47 -3.32
N ILE A 130 14.49 -12.72 -4.07
CA ILE A 130 14.67 -11.27 -4.27
C ILE A 130 14.44 -10.47 -2.97
N TYR A 131 13.50 -10.94 -2.15
CA TYR A 131 13.15 -10.31 -0.87
C TYR A 131 13.86 -10.95 0.34
N ASP A 132 14.77 -11.91 0.11
CA ASP A 132 15.57 -12.50 1.17
C ASP A 132 16.75 -11.59 1.51
N LYS A 133 16.71 -11.01 2.72
CA LYS A 133 17.76 -10.17 3.31
C LYS A 133 18.29 -9.07 2.36
N PRO A 134 17.43 -8.15 1.90
CA PRO A 134 17.91 -7.03 1.10
C PRO A 134 18.93 -6.20 1.89
N THR A 135 19.96 -5.70 1.20
CA THR A 135 21.00 -4.84 1.77
C THR A 135 21.02 -3.51 1.04
N ALA A 136 21.35 -2.44 1.75
CA ALA A 136 21.58 -1.14 1.16
C ALA A 136 23.00 -0.67 1.46
N ASN A 137 23.69 -0.18 0.44
CA ASN A 137 24.96 0.51 0.58
C ASN A 137 24.69 2.02 0.54
N ILE A 138 25.30 2.79 1.43
CA ILE A 138 25.17 4.25 1.40
C ILE A 138 26.34 4.80 0.58
N ILE A 139 26.04 5.56 -0.47
CA ILE A 139 27.05 6.25 -1.27
C ILE A 139 27.09 7.71 -0.83
N LEU A 140 28.25 8.16 -0.35
CA LEU A 140 28.51 9.54 0.04
C LEU A 140 29.79 10.00 -0.65
N ASN A 141 29.75 11.11 -1.40
CA ASN A 141 30.92 11.66 -2.11
C ASN A 141 31.65 10.63 -3.00
N SER A 142 30.90 9.74 -3.65
CA SER A 142 31.42 8.63 -4.48
C SER A 142 32.12 7.51 -3.69
N GLU A 143 32.13 7.55 -2.37
CA GLU A 143 32.60 6.47 -1.51
C GLU A 143 31.42 5.61 -1.04
N THR A 144 31.63 4.29 -1.03
CA THR A 144 30.62 3.33 -0.57
C THR A 144 30.87 3.01 0.90
N LEU A 145 29.91 3.37 1.75
CA LEU A 145 29.93 3.04 3.17
C LEU A 145 29.46 1.60 3.41
N LYS A 146 29.57 1.15 4.67
CA LYS A 146 29.17 -0.20 5.09
C LYS A 146 27.71 -0.50 4.74
N ALA A 147 27.49 -1.69 4.17
CA ALA A 147 26.16 -2.21 3.87
C ALA A 147 25.30 -2.34 5.15
N ILE A 148 24.06 -1.87 5.07
CA ILE A 148 23.05 -2.02 6.12
C ILE A 148 21.98 -3.02 5.68
N PRO A 149 21.55 -3.95 6.56
CA PRO A 149 20.44 -4.84 6.23
C PRO A 149 19.12 -4.06 6.25
N LEU A 150 18.37 -4.13 5.15
CA LEU A 150 17.02 -3.61 5.06
C LEU A 150 16.07 -4.66 5.64
N ARG A 151 15.61 -4.44 6.87
CA ARG A 151 14.66 -5.36 7.52
C ARG A 151 13.23 -5.14 7.06
N ILE A 152 12.91 -3.90 6.70
CA ILE A 152 11.62 -3.47 6.22
C ILE A 152 11.86 -2.23 5.38
N ASP A 153 11.77 -2.40 4.06
CA ASP A 153 11.65 -1.30 3.12
C ASP A 153 11.24 -1.89 1.78
N THR A 154 10.48 -1.12 1.02
CA THR A 154 10.15 -1.47 -0.34
C THR A 154 10.98 -0.58 -1.23
N ARG A 155 11.91 -1.21 -1.96
CA ARG A 155 12.88 -0.48 -2.78
C ARG A 155 12.12 0.45 -3.72
N GLN A 156 12.18 1.76 -3.46
CA GLN A 156 11.54 2.76 -4.30
C GLN A 156 11.99 2.57 -5.75
N GLY A 157 11.02 2.54 -6.68
CA GLY A 157 11.29 2.26 -8.09
C GLY A 157 11.37 0.77 -8.47
N CYS A 158 11.12 -0.16 -7.55
CA CYS A 158 10.92 -1.58 -7.88
C CYS A 158 9.54 -1.81 -8.54
N PRO A 159 9.48 -2.28 -9.80
CA PRO A 159 8.20 -2.51 -10.49
C PRO A 159 7.30 -3.55 -9.81
N LEU A 160 7.89 -4.54 -9.15
CA LEU A 160 7.17 -5.65 -8.52
C LEU A 160 6.59 -5.25 -7.15
N SER A 161 7.30 -4.40 -6.39
CA SER A 161 6.91 -4.03 -5.03
C SER A 161 5.50 -3.42 -4.98
N LEU A 162 5.18 -2.46 -5.85
CA LEU A 162 3.86 -1.80 -5.86
C LEU A 162 2.70 -2.77 -6.14
N LEU A 163 2.93 -3.79 -6.97
CA LEU A 163 1.93 -4.83 -7.24
C LEU A 163 1.75 -5.75 -6.02
N LEU A 164 2.84 -6.12 -5.35
CA LEU A 164 2.77 -6.90 -4.12
C LEU A 164 2.06 -6.13 -3.00
N PHE A 165 2.28 -4.81 -2.91
CA PHE A 165 1.53 -3.95 -2.00
C PHE A 165 0.04 -3.96 -2.31
N SER A 166 -0.33 -3.81 -3.57
CA SER A 166 -1.72 -3.84 -4.03
C SER A 166 -2.42 -5.16 -3.65
N ILE A 167 -1.70 -6.29 -3.70
CA ILE A 167 -2.21 -7.59 -3.26
C ILE A 167 -2.45 -7.62 -1.75
N VAL A 168 -1.50 -7.13 -0.95
CA VAL A 168 -1.65 -7.07 0.52
C VAL A 168 -2.81 -6.15 0.91
N LEU A 169 -2.95 -5.00 0.24
CA LEU A 169 -4.09 -4.11 0.41
C LEU A 169 -5.40 -4.84 0.08
N GLU A 170 -5.49 -5.60 -1.00
CA GLU A 170 -6.72 -6.33 -1.35
C GLU A 170 -7.13 -7.36 -0.28
N VAL A 171 -6.18 -7.98 0.42
CA VAL A 171 -6.51 -8.84 1.58
C VAL A 171 -7.21 -8.04 2.68
N TRP A 172 -6.70 -6.85 2.97
CA TRP A 172 -7.27 -5.95 3.98
C TRP A 172 -8.64 -5.42 3.56
N THR A 173 -8.77 -4.93 2.32
CA THR A 173 -10.02 -4.36 1.80
C THR A 173 -11.10 -5.44 1.73
N ARG A 174 -10.76 -6.68 1.35
CA ARG A 174 -11.69 -7.81 1.36
C ARG A 174 -12.23 -8.11 2.76
N ALA A 175 -11.38 -8.12 3.79
CA ALA A 175 -11.82 -8.31 5.16
C ALA A 175 -12.77 -7.19 5.62
N VAL A 176 -12.48 -5.93 5.28
CA VAL A 176 -13.39 -4.80 5.55
C VAL A 176 -14.72 -4.98 4.81
N ARG A 177 -14.70 -5.35 3.52
CA ARG A 177 -15.91 -5.54 2.71
C ARG A 177 -16.82 -6.63 3.32
N GLN A 178 -16.23 -7.76 3.75
CA GLN A 178 -16.95 -8.91 4.30
C GLN A 178 -17.46 -8.71 5.74
N GLU A 179 -16.84 -7.83 6.51
CA GLU A 179 -17.28 -7.53 7.87
C GLU A 179 -18.68 -6.89 7.88
N LYS A 180 -19.67 -7.63 8.38
CA LYS A 180 -21.08 -7.23 8.35
C LYS A 180 -21.38 -6.06 9.28
N GLU A 181 -20.62 -5.94 10.36
CA GLU A 181 -20.82 -4.89 11.37
C GLU A 181 -20.30 -3.53 10.90
N ILE A 182 -19.37 -3.50 9.94
CA ILE A 182 -18.99 -2.25 9.26
C ILE A 182 -20.09 -1.94 8.25
N LYS A 183 -21.01 -1.05 8.64
CA LYS A 183 -22.12 -0.64 7.78
C LYS A 183 -21.65 0.20 6.61
N ARG A 184 -22.10 -0.20 5.42
CA ARG A 184 -21.91 0.52 4.15
C ARG A 184 -22.90 1.68 4.02
N ILE A 185 -22.55 2.66 3.21
CA ILE A 185 -23.46 3.72 2.79
C ILE A 185 -24.16 3.25 1.51
N GLN A 186 -25.49 3.14 1.55
CA GLN A 186 -26.31 2.84 0.38
C GLN A 186 -26.64 4.15 -0.34
N ILE A 187 -26.26 4.27 -1.61
CA ILE A 187 -26.64 5.40 -2.48
C ILE A 187 -27.44 4.83 -3.64
N ARG A 188 -28.77 5.02 -3.61
CA ARG A 188 -29.69 4.39 -4.58
C ARG A 188 -29.47 2.87 -4.63
N LYS A 189 -29.05 2.32 -5.79
CA LYS A 189 -28.75 0.90 -6.00
C LYS A 189 -27.28 0.54 -5.75
N GLU A 190 -26.43 1.51 -5.47
CA GLU A 190 -24.99 1.30 -5.27
C GLU A 190 -24.62 1.29 -3.78
N GLU A 191 -23.65 0.44 -3.45
CA GLU A 191 -23.10 0.31 -2.11
C GLU A 191 -21.70 0.88 -2.07
N VAL A 192 -21.49 1.84 -1.18
CA VAL A 192 -20.17 2.46 -0.99
C VAL A 192 -19.69 2.18 0.43
N LYS A 193 -18.53 1.53 0.52
CA LYS A 193 -17.88 1.16 1.79
C LYS A 193 -16.41 1.53 1.81
N ILE A 194 -15.75 1.40 0.67
CA ILE A 194 -14.32 1.63 0.51
C ILE A 194 -14.02 2.16 -0.90
N SER A 195 -12.96 2.96 -1.01
CA SER A 195 -12.32 3.36 -2.26
C SER A 195 -10.81 3.43 -2.04
N LEU A 196 -10.02 2.96 -2.99
CA LEU A 196 -8.54 3.02 -2.93
C LEU A 196 -7.97 3.73 -4.16
N PHE A 197 -7.02 4.64 -3.94
CA PHE A 197 -6.20 5.23 -4.99
C PHE A 197 -4.72 5.13 -4.59
N ALA A 198 -4.00 4.20 -5.22
CA ALA A 198 -2.62 3.88 -4.87
C ALA A 198 -2.50 3.62 -3.36
N ASP A 199 -1.88 4.56 -2.64
CA ASP A 199 -1.57 4.47 -1.22
C ASP A 199 -2.62 5.23 -0.35
N ASP A 200 -3.62 5.86 -0.98
CA ASP A 200 -4.72 6.53 -0.31
C ASP A 200 -5.93 5.59 -0.18
N LEU A 201 -6.34 5.35 1.06
CA LEU A 201 -7.47 4.50 1.41
C LEU A 201 -8.60 5.35 2.01
N ILE A 202 -9.78 5.31 1.41
CA ILE A 202 -10.96 6.03 1.90
C ILE A 202 -12.02 5.02 2.35
N LEU A 203 -12.49 5.16 3.59
CA LEU A 203 -13.60 4.40 4.15
C LEU A 203 -14.84 5.28 4.27
N TYR A 204 -15.98 4.75 3.86
CA TYR A 204 -17.29 5.40 3.99
C TYR A 204 -18.14 4.57 4.92
N ILE A 205 -18.46 5.14 6.09
CA ILE A 205 -19.01 4.40 7.20
C ILE A 205 -20.33 5.02 7.64
N GLU A 206 -21.36 4.19 7.76
CA GLU A 206 -22.57 4.50 8.52
C GLU A 206 -22.40 4.02 9.97
N ASN A 207 -22.92 4.77 10.94
CA ASN A 207 -22.81 4.47 12.37
C ASN A 207 -21.34 4.25 12.83
N PRO A 208 -20.51 5.31 12.81
CA PRO A 208 -19.06 5.19 12.99
C PRO A 208 -18.63 4.53 14.31
N ARG A 209 -19.39 4.70 15.40
CA ARG A 209 -19.02 4.15 16.73
C ARG A 209 -18.82 2.63 16.70
N GLU A 210 -19.78 1.89 16.16
CA GLU A 210 -19.71 0.42 16.08
C GLU A 210 -18.67 -0.03 15.05
N SER A 211 -18.70 0.59 13.86
CA SER A 211 -17.82 0.25 12.75
C SER A 211 -16.33 0.47 13.08
N ILE A 212 -15.97 1.56 13.76
CA ILE A 212 -14.57 1.83 14.17
C ILE A 212 -14.10 0.81 15.21
N LYS A 213 -14.95 0.47 16.19
CA LYS A 213 -14.62 -0.53 17.22
C LYS A 213 -14.26 -1.88 16.58
N LYS A 214 -15.01 -2.27 15.54
CA LYS A 214 -14.75 -3.51 14.80
C LYS A 214 -13.52 -3.42 13.91
N LEU A 215 -13.33 -2.31 13.19
CA LEU A 215 -12.09 -2.06 12.42
C LEU A 215 -10.83 -2.18 13.29
N ARG A 216 -10.87 -1.64 14.51
CA ARG A 216 -9.74 -1.70 15.44
C ARG A 216 -9.50 -3.10 15.99
N ASN A 217 -10.54 -3.89 16.23
CA ASN A 217 -10.44 -5.19 16.91
C ASN A 217 -10.26 -6.38 15.93
N ASN A 218 -10.38 -6.16 14.63
CA ASN A 218 -10.25 -7.25 13.66
C ASN A 218 -8.78 -7.71 13.54
N GLN A 219 -8.49 -8.90 14.07
CA GLN A 219 -7.14 -9.48 14.12
C GLN A 219 -6.51 -9.66 12.73
N GLN A 220 -7.31 -9.95 11.70
CA GLN A 220 -6.80 -10.09 10.33
C GLN A 220 -6.31 -8.75 9.78
N LEU A 221 -7.01 -7.65 10.11
CA LEU A 221 -6.60 -6.28 9.77
C LEU A 221 -5.34 -5.85 10.55
N GLN A 222 -5.19 -6.31 11.80
CA GLN A 222 -4.01 -6.04 12.65
C GLN A 222 -2.75 -6.84 12.27
N GLN A 223 -2.90 -7.94 11.52
CA GLN A 223 -1.77 -8.76 11.06
C GLN A 223 -1.19 -8.26 9.72
N SER A 224 -2.03 -7.71 8.83
CA SER A 224 -1.59 -7.20 7.52
C SER A 224 -0.87 -5.85 7.63
N PHE A 225 -1.32 -5.01 8.55
CA PHE A 225 -0.63 -3.80 8.99
C PHE A 225 -0.46 -3.96 10.49
N ARG A 226 0.71 -3.68 11.07
CA ARG A 226 0.79 -3.46 12.52
C ARG A 226 -0.09 -2.23 12.85
N VAL A 227 -1.40 -2.42 12.98
CA VAL A 227 -2.39 -1.38 13.32
C VAL A 227 -2.18 -0.92 14.77
N GLN A 228 -1.32 -1.60 15.52
CA GLN A 228 -0.82 -1.11 16.80
C GLN A 228 0.26 -0.03 16.55
N ASN A 229 -0.17 1.24 16.68
CA ASN A 229 0.64 2.42 17.04
C ASN A 229 1.19 3.34 15.94
N LYS A 230 0.47 3.58 14.83
CA LYS A 230 0.35 4.89 14.14
C LYS A 230 -0.22 4.70 12.73
N LEU A 231 -1.54 4.83 12.60
CA LEU A 231 -2.12 5.42 11.39
C LEU A 231 -1.71 6.90 11.44
N THR A 232 -0.61 7.25 10.78
CA THR A 232 0.17 8.45 11.09
C THR A 232 -0.54 9.77 10.76
N LYS A 233 -1.60 9.73 9.95
CA LYS A 233 -2.59 10.80 9.78
C LYS A 233 -3.94 10.17 9.46
N ILE A 234 -4.83 10.10 10.44
CA ILE A 234 -6.26 9.90 10.18
C ILE A 234 -6.85 11.29 10.04
N SER A 235 -7.18 11.71 8.83
CA SER A 235 -8.07 12.86 8.65
C SER A 235 -9.50 12.33 8.61
N CYS A 236 -10.25 12.71 9.64
CA CYS A 236 -11.66 12.38 9.74
C CYS A 236 -12.45 13.60 9.32
N ILE A 237 -13.25 13.49 8.27
CA ILE A 237 -14.25 14.51 7.97
C ILE A 237 -15.56 13.94 8.51
N SER A 238 -15.95 14.42 9.70
CA SER A 238 -17.33 14.28 10.16
C SER A 238 -18.19 15.19 9.29
N VAL A 239 -19.05 14.57 8.49
CA VAL A 239 -20.08 15.29 7.74
C VAL A 239 -21.35 15.12 8.57
N HIS A 240 -21.74 16.20 9.27
CA HIS A 240 -22.94 16.26 10.10
C HIS A 240 -24.17 16.64 9.28
#